data_AF-A0ABD0P346-F1
#
_entry.id   AF-A0ABD0P346-F1
#
_cell.length_a   1.000
_cell.length_b   1.000
_cell.length_c   1.000
_cell.angle_alpha   90.00
_cell.angle_beta   90.00
_cell.angle_gamma   90.00
#
_symmetry.space_group_name_H-M   'P 1'
#
loop_
_entity.id
_entity.type
_entity.pdbx_description
1 polymer ?
#
loop_
_entity_poly.entity_id
_entity_poly.type
_entity_poly.pdbx_seq_one_letter_code
_entity_poly.pdbx_strand_id
1 'polypeptide(L)'
;TITSHPEGCRISPCQPPLANLYGPDSLQNIRFPSVDIIENERQRHVTRKLFSHLERGVLLRANREGIFIKRLGQDPQYNPNPCKLERDAVVKIFDTARFLQ
;
A
#
# COMPACT_ATOMS: atom_id res chain seq x y z
N THR A 1 -6.47 -8.78 -9.78
CA THR A 1 -6.13 -9.58 -8.59
C THR A 1 -7.23 -9.44 -7.57
N ILE A 2 -7.70 -10.54 -6.99
CA ILE A 2 -8.66 -10.57 -5.86
C ILE A 2 -7.92 -11.19 -4.66
N THR A 3 -8.18 -10.72 -3.45
CA THR A 3 -7.61 -11.26 -2.21
C THR A 3 -8.70 -11.49 -1.17
N SER A 4 -8.57 -12.58 -0.42
CA SER A 4 -9.41 -12.92 0.74
C SER A 4 -8.55 -13.24 1.97
N HIS A 5 -7.29 -12.80 1.98
CA HIS A 5 -6.34 -13.13 3.04
C HIS A 5 -6.82 -12.55 4.38
N PRO A 6 -6.95 -13.34 5.45
CA PRO A 6 -7.59 -12.90 6.70
C PRO A 6 -6.84 -11.74 7.35
N GLU A 7 -5.52 -11.76 7.29
CA GLU A 7 -4.69 -10.69 7.82
C GLU A 7 -4.67 -9.45 6.92
N GLY A 8 -5.28 -9.49 5.74
CA GLY A 8 -5.25 -8.41 4.76
C GLY A 8 -4.08 -8.52 3.79
N CYS A 9 -3.76 -7.41 3.13
CA CYS A 9 -2.76 -7.37 2.08
C CYS A 9 -1.88 -6.12 2.13
N ARG A 10 -0.71 -6.24 1.50
CA ARG A 10 0.20 -5.14 1.22
C ARG A 10 0.28 -4.93 -0.28
N ILE A 11 -0.01 -3.72 -0.74
CA ILE A 11 0.13 -3.33 -2.13
C ILE A 11 1.46 -2.58 -2.31
N SER A 12 2.38 -3.12 -3.11
CA SER A 12 3.71 -2.53 -3.33
C SER A 12 4.27 -2.86 -4.73
N PRO A 13 5.16 -2.02 -5.29
CA PRO A 13 5.80 -2.31 -6.57
C PRO A 13 6.89 -3.39 -6.45
N CYS A 14 7.52 -3.51 -5.28
CA CYS A 14 8.62 -4.45 -5.03
C CYS A 14 8.21 -5.54 -4.03
N GLN A 15 8.92 -6.68 -4.07
CA GLN A 15 8.84 -7.67 -3.00
C GLN A 15 9.28 -7.05 -1.66
N PRO A 16 8.69 -7.49 -0.53
CA PRO A 16 9.17 -7.04 0.77
C PRO A 16 10.63 -7.46 0.94
N PRO A 17 11.45 -6.66 1.65
CA PRO A 17 12.74 -7.14 2.14
C PRO A 17 12.53 -8.44 2.93
N LEU A 18 13.41 -9.43 2.71
CA LEU A 18 13.37 -10.75 3.37
C LEU A 18 13.31 -10.65 4.91
N ALA A 19 13.81 -9.55 5.49
CA ALA A 19 13.73 -9.29 6.93
C ALA A 19 12.28 -9.22 7.47
N ASN A 20 11.29 -8.96 6.61
CA ASN A 20 9.86 -8.97 6.98
C ASN A 20 9.20 -10.33 6.76
N LEU A 21 9.93 -11.38 6.35
CA LEU A 21 9.39 -12.74 6.24
C LEU A 21 9.25 -13.44 7.60
N TYR A 22 9.92 -12.93 8.64
CA TYR A 22 9.98 -13.52 9.97
C TYR A 22 9.33 -12.66 11.07
N GLY A 23 8.76 -11.50 10.71
CA GLY A 23 7.88 -10.72 11.59
C GLY A 23 6.41 -11.13 11.41
N PRO A 24 5.51 -10.83 12.38
CA PRO A 24 4.12 -11.30 12.39
C PRO A 24 3.20 -10.72 11.27
N ASP A 25 3.75 -10.14 10.21
CA ASP A 25 2.99 -9.61 9.08
C ASP A 25 2.78 -10.71 8.01
N SER A 26 1.90 -11.66 8.31
CA SER A 26 1.35 -12.63 7.35
C SER A 26 0.44 -11.98 6.29
N LEU A 27 0.72 -10.75 5.86
CA LEU A 27 -0.06 -10.04 4.86
C LEU A 27 0.20 -10.62 3.47
N GLN A 28 -0.84 -10.78 2.65
CA GLN A 28 -0.65 -11.13 1.25
C GLN A 28 -0.01 -9.96 0.50
N ASN A 29 1.11 -10.20 -0.20
CA ASN A 29 1.73 -9.20 -1.06
C ASN A 29 1.05 -9.16 -2.44
N ILE A 30 0.46 -8.01 -2.77
CA ILE A 30 -0.15 -7.73 -4.07
C ILE A 30 0.75 -6.74 -4.81
N ARG A 31 1.18 -7.12 -6.02
CA ARG A 31 2.10 -6.33 -6.82
C ARG A 31 1.37 -5.46 -7.84
N PHE A 32 1.91 -4.27 -8.08
CA PHE A 32 1.57 -3.53 -9.30
C PHE A 32 2.09 -4.28 -10.53
N PRO A 33 1.44 -4.11 -11.70
CA PRO A 33 2.01 -4.53 -12.97
C PRO A 33 3.39 -3.90 -13.22
N SER A 34 4.23 -4.54 -14.03
CA SER A 34 5.51 -3.94 -14.41
C SER A 34 5.29 -2.62 -15.16
N VAL A 35 6.11 -1.62 -14.87
CA VAL A 35 6.12 -0.35 -15.62
C VAL A 35 6.56 -0.52 -17.07
N ASP A 36 7.20 -1.64 -17.41
CA ASP A 36 7.70 -1.91 -18.75
C ASP A 36 6.58 -2.14 -19.77
N ILE A 37 5.35 -2.42 -19.31
CA ILE A 37 4.17 -2.53 -20.18
C ILE A 37 3.68 -1.17 -20.70
N ILE A 38 4.18 -0.05 -20.13
CA ILE A 38 3.78 1.30 -20.52
C ILE A 38 4.60 1.69 -21.75
N GLU A 39 3.96 1.79 -22.91
CA GLU A 39 4.62 2.13 -24.18
C GLU A 39 5.15 3.57 -24.18
N ASN A 40 4.34 4.52 -23.72
CA ASN A 40 4.71 5.93 -23.68
C ASN A 40 5.86 6.16 -22.68
N GLU A 41 7.01 6.62 -23.19
CA GLU A 41 8.22 6.77 -22.39
C GLU A 41 8.09 7.78 -21.25
N ARG A 42 7.43 8.92 -21.49
CA ARG A 42 7.21 9.94 -20.46
C ARG A 42 6.35 9.37 -19.33
N GLN A 43 5.27 8.67 -19.66
CA GLN A 43 4.42 8.01 -18.67
C GLN A 43 5.18 6.94 -17.90
N ARG A 44 5.96 6.10 -18.59
CA ARG A 44 6.80 5.06 -17.95
C ARG A 44 7.78 5.67 -16.95
N HIS A 45 8.45 6.76 -17.31
CA HIS A 45 9.37 7.48 -16.41
C HIS A 45 8.67 8.05 -15.18
N VAL A 46 7.53 8.72 -15.37
CA VAL A 46 6.75 9.28 -14.25
C VAL A 46 6.22 8.18 -13.33
N THR A 47 5.68 7.08 -13.88
CA THR A 47 5.19 5.94 -13.09
C THR A 47 6.32 5.29 -12.30
N ARG A 48 7.52 5.14 -12.88
CA ARG A 48 8.69 4.62 -12.17
C ARG A 48 9.07 5.51 -10.97
N LYS A 49 9.03 6.83 -11.14
CA LYS A 49 9.25 7.79 -10.03
C LYS A 49 8.15 7.71 -8.97
N LEU A 50 6.89 7.49 -9.36
CA LEU A 50 5.82 7.28 -8.38
C LEU A 50 6.04 5.99 -7.58
N PHE A 51 6.47 4.91 -8.23
CA PHE A 51 6.71 3.62 -7.57
C PHE A 51 7.85 3.67 -6.56
N SER A 52 8.91 4.47 -6.78
CA SER A 52 9.98 4.64 -5.78
C SER A 52 9.49 5.25 -4.47
N HIS A 53 8.42 6.05 -4.50
CA HIS A 53 7.79 6.59 -3.28
C HIS A 53 6.81 5.61 -2.60
N LEU A 54 6.62 4.42 -3.17
CA LEU A 54 5.67 3.39 -2.74
C LEU A 54 6.34 2.05 -2.44
N GLU A 55 7.68 1.97 -2.42
CA GLU A 55 8.42 0.71 -2.25
C GLU A 55 8.05 -0.06 -0.98
N ARG A 56 7.85 0.65 0.14
CA ARG A 56 7.39 0.03 1.39
C ARG A 56 5.95 -0.45 1.32
N GLY A 57 5.14 0.14 0.43
CA GLY A 57 3.77 -0.24 0.14
C GLY A 57 2.72 0.41 1.02
N VAL A 58 1.48 -0.04 0.81
CA VAL A 58 0.30 0.36 1.57
C VAL A 58 -0.36 -0.90 2.12
N LEU A 59 -0.67 -0.90 3.42
CA LEU A 59 -1.36 -1.99 4.08
C LEU A 59 -2.87 -1.76 4.00
N LEU A 60 -3.61 -2.81 3.67
CA LEU A 60 -5.07 -2.85 3.77
C LEU A 60 -5.51 -4.01 4.64
N ARG A 61 -6.44 -3.73 5.55
CA ARG A 61 -7.05 -4.71 6.45
C ARG A 61 -8.55 -4.52 6.45
N ALA A 62 -9.31 -5.62 6.40
CA ALA A 62 -10.75 -5.60 6.55
C ALA A 62 -11.12 -6.38 7.81
N ASN A 63 -12.07 -5.87 8.58
CA ASN A 63 -12.68 -6.56 9.71
C ASN A 63 -14.17 -6.22 9.79
N ARG A 64 -14.82 -6.60 10.90
CA ARG A 64 -16.26 -6.34 11.10
C ARG A 64 -16.62 -4.86 11.14
N GLU A 65 -15.73 -4.01 11.62
CA GLU A 65 -15.96 -2.57 11.75
C GLU A 65 -15.79 -1.81 10.43
N GLY A 66 -15.01 -2.35 9.50
CA GLY A 66 -14.77 -1.70 8.23
C GLY A 66 -13.45 -2.06 7.56
N ILE A 67 -13.00 -1.17 6.67
CA ILE A 67 -11.75 -1.31 5.92
C ILE A 67 -10.80 -0.21 6.36
N PHE A 68 -9.56 -0.62 6.67
CA PHE A 68 -8.50 0.24 7.18
C PHE A 68 -7.31 0.24 6.23
N ILE A 69 -6.68 1.40 6.10
CA ILE A 69 -5.50 1.62 5.26
C ILE A 69 -4.37 2.24 6.09
N LYS A 70 -3.12 1.84 5.82
CA LYS A 70 -1.93 2.45 6.40
C LYS A 70 -0.85 2.59 5.33
N ARG A 71 -0.34 3.81 5.13
CA ARG A 71 0.80 4.04 4.23
C ARG A 71 2.10 3.80 4.98
N LEU A 72 2.96 2.94 4.44
CA LEU A 72 4.33 2.76 4.92
C LEU A 72 5.23 3.73 4.16
N GLY A 73 5.82 4.71 4.84
CA GLY A 73 6.66 5.74 4.21
C GLY A 73 8.16 5.52 4.41
N GLN A 74 9.02 5.97 3.50
CA GLN A 74 10.47 6.11 3.79
C GLN A 74 10.69 7.16 4.88
N ASP A 75 11.90 7.32 5.42
CA ASP A 75 12.25 8.16 6.58
C ASP A 75 11.58 9.57 6.63
N PRO A 76 11.16 10.11 7.82
CA PRO A 76 10.66 11.49 8.03
C PRO A 76 11.45 12.61 7.35
N GLN A 77 12.74 12.41 7.09
CA GLN A 77 13.60 13.49 6.65
C GLN A 77 13.45 13.92 5.19
N TYR A 78 12.73 13.16 4.35
CA TYR A 78 12.84 13.31 2.88
C TYR A 78 11.62 13.89 2.14
N ASN A 79 10.49 14.16 2.80
CA ASN A 79 9.35 14.77 2.08
C ASN A 79 8.33 15.48 3.00
N PRO A 80 8.36 16.82 3.11
CA PRO A 80 7.41 17.59 3.90
C PRO A 80 6.06 17.84 3.20
N ASN A 81 5.86 17.33 1.97
CA ASN A 81 4.63 17.63 1.24
C ASN A 81 3.40 16.90 1.83
N PRO A 82 2.27 17.61 2.02
CA PRO A 82 1.05 17.04 2.56
C PRO A 82 0.54 15.93 1.63
N CYS A 83 0.46 14.71 2.17
CA CYS A 83 -0.12 13.57 1.48
C CYS A 83 -1.49 13.25 2.09
N LYS A 84 -2.47 12.86 1.26
CA LYS A 84 -3.84 12.54 1.73
C LYS A 84 -3.91 11.43 2.78
N LEU A 85 -2.86 10.60 2.86
CA LEU A 85 -2.67 9.62 3.92
C LEU A 85 -1.42 10.03 4.70
N GLU A 86 -1.64 10.42 5.94
CA GLU A 86 -0.59 10.61 6.93
C GLU A 86 0.26 9.35 7.04
N ARG A 87 1.57 9.55 7.19
CA ARG A 87 2.51 8.44 7.29
C ARG A 87 2.24 7.65 8.57
N ASP A 88 2.27 6.32 8.45
CA ASP A 88 2.11 5.38 9.56
C ASP A 88 0.80 5.49 10.36
N ALA A 89 -0.10 6.39 9.99
CA ALA A 89 -1.45 6.47 10.51
C ALA A 89 -2.32 5.35 9.95
N VAL A 90 -3.09 4.71 10.82
CA VAL A 90 -4.16 3.80 10.41
C VAL A 90 -5.42 4.63 10.20
N VAL A 91 -5.94 4.63 8.99
CA VAL A 91 -7.13 5.39 8.60
C VAL A 91 -8.25 4.42 8.23
N LYS A 92 -9.45 4.63 8.78
CA LYS A 92 -10.65 3.89 8.37
C LYS A 92 -11.21 4.53 7.10
N ILE A 93 -11.21 3.78 5.99
CA ILE A 93 -11.68 4.26 4.67
C ILE A 93 -13.10 3.77 4.33
N PHE A 94 -13.58 2.76 5.07
CA PHE A 94 -14.93 2.25 4.96
C PHE A 94 -15.43 1.90 6.35
N ASP A 95 -16.67 2.26 6.66
CA ASP A 95 -17.32 1.94 7.93
C ASP A 95 -18.53 1.04 7.68
N THR A 96 -18.50 -0.17 8.23
CA THR A 96 -19.56 -1.16 8.02
C THR A 96 -20.88 -0.73 8.66
N ALA A 97 -20.84 -0.12 9.85
CA ALA A 97 -22.05 0.28 10.56
C ALA A 97 -22.76 1.42 9.83
N ARG A 98 -22.01 2.42 9.34
CA ARG A 98 -22.55 3.54 8.55
C ARG A 98 -23.12 3.08 7.21
N PHE A 99 -22.57 2.03 6.62
CA PHE A 99 -23.06 1.49 5.34
C PHE A 99 -24.37 0.72 5.47
N LEU A 100 -24.61 0.06 6.61
CA LEU A 100 -25.80 -0.75 6.87
C LEU A 100 -26.99 0.03 7.44
N GLN A 101 -26.79 1.31 7.78
CA GLN A 101 -27.86 2.25 8.13
C GLN A 101 -28.59 2.72 6.87
#